data_AF-A0A358CWB3-F1
#
_entry.id   AF-A0A358CWB3-F1
#
_cell.length_a   1.000
_cell.length_b   1.000
_cell.length_c   1.000
_cell.angle_alpha   90.00
_cell.angle_beta   90.00
_cell.angle_gamma   90.00
#
_symmetry.space_group_name_H-M   'P 1'
#
loop_
_entity.id
_entity.type
_entity.pdbx_description
1 polymer ?
#
loop_
_entity_poly.entity_id
_entity_poly.type
_entity_poly.pdbx_seq_one_letter_code
_entity_poly.pdbx_strand_id
1 'polypeptide(L)'
;MVLATAKSLKAGQTKSEKHDGSSDIRIACFNVESLTIPGEWSRFARYRFPPGRMRHLEGVAALVEVVNPDILVLSEVSSPEACVALAALLREKGLGDFQSYHVDGRDSYTGFDVA
;
A
#
# COMPACT_ATOMS: atom_id res chain seq x y z
N MET A 1 -41.85 9.68 22.31
CA MET A 1 -40.64 9.66 21.47
C MET A 1 -39.53 9.01 22.30
N VAL A 2 -39.15 7.79 21.94
CA VAL A 2 -38.32 6.90 22.77
C VAL A 2 -36.86 7.28 22.65
N LEU A 3 -36.25 7.57 23.82
CA LEU A 3 -34.81 7.74 24.02
C LEU A 3 -34.10 6.39 23.79
N ALA A 4 -33.07 6.35 22.94
CA ALA A 4 -32.17 5.21 22.84
C ALA A 4 -30.77 5.63 23.30
N THR A 5 -30.46 5.28 24.54
CA THR A 5 -29.11 5.33 25.13
C THR A 5 -28.17 4.36 24.42
N ALA A 6 -27.05 4.87 23.91
CA ALA A 6 -25.97 4.05 23.36
C ALA A 6 -25.36 3.18 24.48
N LYS A 7 -25.48 1.85 24.34
CA LYS A 7 -24.86 0.89 25.25
C LYS A 7 -23.34 0.92 25.07
N SER A 8 -22.64 1.20 26.15
CA SER A 8 -21.19 0.99 26.31
C SER A 8 -20.86 -0.50 26.10
N LEU A 9 -20.17 -0.82 25.01
CA LEU A 9 -19.56 -2.15 24.80
C LEU A 9 -18.34 -2.27 25.71
N LYS A 10 -18.49 -2.92 26.87
CA LYS A 10 -17.35 -3.44 27.63
C LYS A 10 -16.84 -4.68 26.88
N ALA A 11 -15.80 -4.51 26.07
CA ALA A 11 -14.99 -5.64 25.61
C ALA A 11 -14.28 -6.22 26.85
N GLY A 12 -14.63 -7.45 27.22
CA GLY A 12 -13.95 -8.17 28.27
C GLY A 12 -12.48 -8.31 27.91
N GLN A 13 -11.61 -7.79 28.77
CA GLN A 13 -10.18 -8.11 28.72
C GLN A 13 -10.02 -9.57 29.12
N THR A 14 -9.99 -10.48 28.15
CA THR A 14 -9.34 -11.77 28.32
C THR A 14 -7.86 -11.50 28.47
N LYS A 15 -7.36 -11.59 29.71
CA LYS A 15 -5.93 -11.72 30.00
C LYS A 15 -5.40 -12.91 29.21
N SER A 16 -4.72 -12.64 28.09
CA SER A 16 -3.87 -13.63 27.44
C SER A 16 -2.53 -13.61 28.17
N GLU A 17 -2.20 -14.77 28.74
CA GLU A 17 -0.89 -15.05 29.31
C GLU A 17 0.20 -14.92 28.24
N LYS A 18 1.37 -14.41 28.66
CA LYS A 18 2.57 -14.22 27.82
C LYS A 18 3.19 -15.55 27.41
N HIS A 19 3.54 -15.66 26.13
CA HIS A 19 4.57 -16.56 25.57
C HIS A 19 5.27 -15.76 24.45
N ASP A 20 6.42 -15.12 24.69
CA ASP A 20 7.78 -15.57 24.33
C ASP A 20 7.93 -16.06 22.87
N GLY A 21 8.49 -15.20 22.00
CA GLY A 21 9.01 -15.59 20.67
C GLY A 21 8.11 -15.45 19.43
N SER A 22 6.91 -14.88 19.51
CA SER A 22 6.10 -14.62 18.29
C SER A 22 6.60 -13.39 17.55
N SER A 23 7.16 -13.58 16.35
CA SER A 23 7.34 -12.49 15.39
C SER A 23 6.05 -12.33 14.58
N ASP A 24 5.27 -11.30 14.90
CA ASP A 24 4.08 -10.96 14.12
C ASP A 24 4.51 -10.30 12.80
N ILE A 25 4.04 -10.83 11.67
CA ILE A 25 4.32 -10.28 10.33
C ILE A 25 3.04 -9.67 9.76
N ARG A 26 3.15 -8.44 9.27
CA ARG A 26 2.06 -7.69 8.62
C ARG A 26 2.30 -7.63 7.12
N ILE A 27 1.35 -8.17 6.36
CA ILE A 27 1.39 -8.15 4.90
C ILE A 27 0.27 -7.26 4.40
N ALA A 28 0.62 -6.23 3.64
CA ALA A 28 -0.35 -5.39 2.94
C ALA A 28 -0.35 -5.73 1.45
N CYS A 29 -1.53 -6.02 0.91
CA CYS A 29 -1.73 -6.25 -0.51
C CYS A 29 -2.83 -5.33 -1.01
N PHE A 30 -2.51 -4.49 -1.99
CA PHE A 30 -3.51 -3.65 -2.64
C PHE A 30 -3.05 -3.24 -4.04
N ASN A 31 -4.04 -2.88 -4.84
CA ASN A 31 -3.84 -2.38 -6.19
C ASN A 31 -3.54 -0.88 -6.14
N VAL A 32 -2.47 -0.45 -6.80
CA VAL A 32 -2.05 0.97 -6.85
C VAL A 32 -2.51 1.69 -8.12
N GLU A 33 -3.42 1.12 -8.90
CA GLU A 33 -4.09 1.78 -10.02
C GLU A 33 -3.13 2.47 -11.03
N SER A 34 -2.21 1.71 -11.62
CA SER A 34 -1.14 2.19 -12.53
C SER A 34 -0.23 3.24 -11.87
N LEU A 35 0.52 2.81 -10.86
CA LEU A 35 1.57 3.64 -10.27
C LEU A 35 2.67 3.88 -11.32
N THR A 36 2.91 5.16 -11.61
CA THR A 36 3.83 5.68 -12.64
C THR A 36 4.57 6.87 -12.07
N ILE A 37 5.78 7.11 -12.56
CA ILE A 37 6.63 8.25 -12.14
C ILE A 37 6.70 9.33 -13.23
N PRO A 38 7.16 10.56 -12.90
CA PRO A 38 7.44 11.57 -13.92
C PRO A 38 8.35 11.04 -15.04
N GLY A 39 8.02 11.36 -16.30
CA GLY A 39 8.75 10.89 -17.48
C GLY A 39 8.18 9.63 -18.14
N GLU A 40 7.37 8.85 -17.43
CA GLU A 40 6.73 7.66 -18.01
C GLU A 40 5.45 7.97 -18.78
N TRP A 41 4.95 7.01 -19.54
CA TRP A 41 3.61 7.10 -20.11
C TRP A 41 2.57 6.59 -19.10
N SER A 42 1.40 7.23 -19.03
CA SER A 42 0.28 6.75 -18.21
C SER A 42 -1.01 6.79 -19.02
N ARG A 43 -1.83 5.75 -18.85
CA ARG A 43 -3.14 5.63 -19.50
C ARG A 43 -4.22 6.50 -18.85
N PHE A 44 -4.04 6.89 -17.58
CA PHE A 44 -5.06 7.61 -16.83
C PHE A 44 -4.86 9.11 -16.91
N ALA A 45 -5.91 9.85 -17.29
CA ALA A 45 -5.85 11.30 -17.48
C ALA A 45 -5.41 12.06 -16.22
N ARG A 46 -5.80 11.60 -15.02
CA ARG A 46 -5.40 12.21 -13.74
C ARG A 46 -3.90 12.08 -13.41
N TYR A 47 -3.21 11.16 -14.07
CA TYR A 47 -1.76 10.97 -13.98
C TYR A 47 -1.04 11.43 -15.26
N ARG A 48 -1.70 12.21 -16.12
CA ARG A 48 -1.10 12.73 -17.35
C ARG A 48 0.11 13.62 -17.08
N PHE A 49 0.07 14.41 -16.00
CA PHE A 49 1.10 15.40 -15.69
C PHE A 49 1.96 14.97 -14.48
N PRO A 50 3.25 15.38 -14.43
CA PRO A 50 4.15 15.02 -13.33
C PRO A 50 3.60 15.26 -11.91
N PRO A 51 2.92 16.39 -11.60
CA PRO A 51 2.39 16.62 -10.26
C PRO A 51 1.34 15.58 -9.83
N GLY A 52 0.52 15.09 -10.76
CA GLY A 52 -0.48 14.06 -10.47
C GLY A 52 0.17 12.71 -10.11
N ARG A 53 1.29 12.38 -10.75
CA ARG A 53 2.06 11.16 -10.48
C ARG A 53 2.79 11.23 -9.15
N MET A 54 3.39 12.38 -8.84
CA MET A 54 4.02 12.59 -7.54
C MET A 54 3.00 12.45 -6.40
N ARG A 55 1.83 13.08 -6.54
CA ARG A 55 0.73 12.91 -5.57
C ARG A 55 0.26 11.47 -5.46
N HIS A 56 0.27 10.71 -6.54
CA HIS A 56 -0.09 9.30 -6.52
C HIS A 56 0.92 8.48 -5.70
N LEU A 57 2.21 8.70 -5.95
CA LEU A 57 3.30 8.07 -5.19
C LEU A 57 3.24 8.43 -3.69
N GLU A 58 3.00 9.70 -3.37
CA GLU A 58 2.79 10.19 -2.01
C GLU A 58 1.56 9.56 -1.34
N GLY A 59 0.47 9.40 -2.09
CA GLY A 59 -0.75 8.75 -1.60
C GLY A 59 -0.54 7.28 -1.24
N VAL A 60 0.20 6.53 -2.06
CA VAL A 60 0.60 5.15 -1.73
C VAL A 60 1.47 5.13 -0.48
N ALA A 61 2.44 6.05 -0.35
CA ALA A 61 3.26 6.15 0.85
C ALA A 61 2.43 6.46 2.11
N ALA A 62 1.41 7.30 2.01
CA ALA A 62 0.50 7.58 3.13
C ALA A 62 -0.31 6.36 3.57
N LEU A 63 -0.69 5.47 2.64
CA LEU A 63 -1.33 4.19 3.00
C LEU A 63 -0.36 3.27 3.74
N VAL A 64 0.89 3.17 3.26
CA VAL A 64 1.92 2.37 3.93
C VAL A 64 2.20 2.89 5.34
N GLU A 65 2.24 4.20 5.54
CA GLU A 65 2.40 4.82 6.86
C GLU A 65 1.30 4.39 7.84
N VAL A 66 0.04 4.38 7.40
CA VAL A 66 -1.11 4.01 8.24
C VAL A 66 -1.15 2.51 8.51
N VAL A 67 -0.91 1.68 7.49
CA VAL A 67 -1.00 0.22 7.61
C VAL A 67 0.22 -0.36 8.34
N ASN A 68 1.38 0.29 8.20
CA ASN A 68 2.67 -0.12 8.73
C ASN A 68 2.97 -1.62 8.49
N PRO A 69 3.06 -2.05 7.22
CA PRO A 69 3.35 -3.44 6.87
C PRO A 69 4.84 -3.76 6.93
N ASP A 70 5.16 -5.03 7.17
CA ASP A 70 6.51 -5.59 7.00
C ASP A 70 6.77 -6.02 5.55
N ILE A 71 5.71 -6.49 4.88
CA ILE A 71 5.74 -6.92 3.47
C ILE A 71 4.66 -6.17 2.69
N LEU A 72 5.05 -5.54 1.58
CA LEU A 72 4.17 -4.82 0.70
C LEU A 72 4.08 -5.54 -0.65
N VAL A 73 2.86 -5.92 -1.06
CA VAL A 73 2.56 -6.53 -2.34
C VAL A 73 1.67 -5.58 -3.13
N LEU A 74 2.18 -5.07 -4.24
CA LEU A 74 1.47 -4.09 -5.08
C LEU A 74 1.20 -4.67 -6.46
N SER A 75 -0.04 -4.56 -6.92
CA SER A 75 -0.38 -4.81 -8.32
C SER A 75 -0.48 -3.51 -9.10
N GLU A 76 -0.23 -3.58 -10.41
CA GLU A 76 -0.27 -2.43 -11.34
C GLU A 76 0.78 -1.35 -11.10
N VAL A 77 1.95 -1.74 -10.59
CA VAL A 77 3.13 -0.89 -10.69
C VAL A 77 3.66 -0.97 -12.12
N SER A 78 3.76 0.18 -12.78
CA SER A 78 3.93 0.23 -14.24
C SER A 78 5.36 -0.04 -14.70
N SER A 79 6.33 0.02 -13.79
CA SER A 79 7.75 -0.18 -14.09
C SER A 79 8.57 -0.55 -12.85
N PRO A 80 9.77 -1.16 -13.02
CA PRO A 80 10.77 -1.29 -11.96
C PRO A 80 11.17 0.06 -11.35
N GLU A 81 11.26 1.11 -12.15
CA GLU A 81 11.64 2.45 -11.71
C GLU A 81 10.60 3.05 -10.75
N ALA A 82 9.31 2.78 -10.97
CA ALA A 82 8.25 3.19 -10.06
C ALA A 82 8.35 2.45 -8.70
N CYS A 83 8.73 1.17 -8.70
CA CYS A 83 9.02 0.42 -7.47
C CYS A 83 10.19 1.03 -6.70
N VAL A 84 11.29 1.36 -7.39
CA VAL A 84 12.47 2.00 -6.79
C VAL A 84 12.14 3.37 -6.23
N ALA A 85 11.39 4.18 -6.96
CA ALA A 85 10.96 5.50 -6.51
C ALA A 85 10.09 5.44 -5.24
N LEU A 86 9.17 4.47 -5.17
CA LEU A 86 8.37 4.27 -3.97
C LEU A 86 9.23 3.83 -2.78
N ALA A 87 10.13 2.86 -2.95
CA ALA A 87 11.02 2.43 -1.88
C ALA A 87 11.94 3.55 -1.39
N ALA A 88 12.45 4.38 -2.29
CA ALA A 88 13.22 5.57 -1.93
C ALA A 88 12.38 6.56 -1.09
N LEU A 89 11.15 6.87 -1.53
CA LEU A 89 10.25 7.77 -0.80
C LEU A 89 9.89 7.23 0.59
N LEU A 90 9.61 5.93 0.72
CA LEU A 90 9.31 5.30 2.00
C LEU A 90 10.49 5.39 2.97
N ARG A 91 11.71 5.14 2.47
CA ARG A 91 12.95 5.27 3.24
C ARG A 91 13.22 6.71 3.65
N GLU A 92 13.02 7.69 2.76
CA GLU A 92 13.14 9.12 3.08
C GLU A 92 12.17 9.54 4.20
N LYS A 93 10.97 8.94 4.24
CA LYS A 93 9.98 9.14 5.30
C LYS A 93 10.24 8.33 6.58
N GLY A 94 11.27 7.47 6.60
CA GLY A 94 11.55 6.58 7.73
C GLY A 94 10.54 5.45 7.91
N LEU A 95 9.76 5.12 6.87
CA LEU A 95 8.68 4.11 6.90
C LEU A 95 9.18 2.69 6.60
N GLY A 96 10.40 2.35 7.02
CA GLY A 96 11.03 1.06 6.78
C GLY A 96 12.10 1.08 5.68
N ASP A 97 12.81 -0.03 5.56
CA ASP A 97 13.90 -0.23 4.58
C ASP A 97 13.50 -1.27 3.53
N PHE A 98 12.41 -0.99 2.82
CA PHE A 98 11.90 -1.91 1.81
C PHE A 98 12.91 -2.09 0.67
N GLN A 99 13.18 -3.35 0.35
CA GLN A 99 13.85 -3.76 -0.88
C GLN A 99 12.78 -4.02 -1.94
N SER A 100 12.83 -3.30 -3.06
CA SER A 100 11.81 -3.39 -4.09
C SER A 100 12.19 -4.36 -5.21
N TYR A 101 11.23 -5.16 -5.65
CA TYR A 101 11.34 -6.00 -6.84
C TYR A 101 10.13 -5.75 -7.73
N HIS A 102 10.31 -5.85 -9.04
CA HIS A 102 9.22 -5.73 -10.02
C HIS A 102 9.17 -7.00 -10.86
N VAL A 103 7.96 -7.55 -10.99
CA VAL A 103 7.68 -8.71 -11.84
C VAL A 103 6.73 -8.23 -12.92
N ASP A 104 7.24 -8.10 -14.14
CA ASP A 104 6.39 -7.85 -15.30
C ASP A 104 5.79 -9.18 -15.76
N GLY A 105 4.46 -9.29 -15.72
CA GLY A 105 3.71 -10.50 -16.08
C GLY A 105 3.67 -10.80 -17.58
N ARG A 106 4.63 -10.32 -18.36
CA ARG A 106 4.76 -10.65 -19.78
C ARG A 106 5.29 -12.07 -19.99
N ASP A 107 4.43 -13.02 -19.64
CA ASP A 107 4.17 -14.23 -20.42
C ASP A 107 2.64 -14.39 -20.50
N SER A 108 2.02 -13.67 -21.44
CA SER A 108 0.62 -13.82 -21.87
C SER A 108 -0.53 -13.62 -20.84
N TYR A 109 -0.54 -12.55 -20.06
CA TYR A 109 -1.80 -12.05 -19.47
C TYR A 109 -1.90 -10.51 -19.52
N THR A 110 -2.69 -10.00 -20.45
CA THR A 110 -3.14 -8.60 -20.47
C THR A 110 -4.58 -8.56 -19.98
N GLY A 111 -4.79 -8.32 -18.68
CA GLY A 111 -6.13 -8.33 -18.12
C GLY A 111 -6.14 -7.74 -16.73
N PHE A 112 -6.41 -6.44 -16.65
CA PHE A 112 -7.12 -5.88 -15.52
C PHE A 112 -8.40 -6.70 -15.33
N ASP A 113 -8.38 -7.69 -14.45
CA ASP A 113 -9.57 -8.40 -14.02
C ASP A 113 -9.75 -8.05 -12.54
N VAL A 114 -10.54 -7.01 -12.31
CA VAL A 114 -11.17 -6.77 -11.02
C VAL A 114 -12.53 -7.47 -11.15
N ALA A 115 -12.69 -8.59 -10.44
CA ALA A 115 -13.97 -9.28 -10.30
C ALA A 115 -15.00 -8.40 -9.58
#